data_AF-A0A3T0RNZ5-F1
#
_entry.id   AF-A0A3T0RNZ5-F1
#
_cell.length_a   1.000
_cell.length_b   1.000
_cell.length_c   1.000
_cell.angle_alpha   90.00
_cell.angle_beta   90.00
_cell.angle_gamma   90.00
#
_symmetry.space_group_name_H-M   'P 1'
#
loop_
_entity.id
_entity.type
_entity.pdbx_description
1 polymer ?
#
loop_
_entity_poly.entity_id
_entity_poly.type
_entity_poly.pdbx_seq_one_letter_code
_entity_poly.pdbx_strand_id
1 'polypeptide(L)'
;MSAMYDGNLLHSFLVNTPEGALRKMLISGPFTDVHFNMLMKFARAGENDFCLHFYAGTFPKLKYNAKEIVLKEHFWGLCVNALNQHGLLSPAQKIAA
;
A
#
# COMPACT_ATOMS: atom_id res chain seq x y z
N MET A 1 -14.31 1.84 10.88
CA MET A 1 -14.84 2.59 9.72
C MET A 1 -14.29 1.93 8.46
N SER A 2 -15.20 1.43 7.63
CA SER A 2 -15.05 1.16 6.19
C SER A 2 -13.85 0.30 5.73
N ALA A 3 -14.05 -1.02 5.69
CA ALA A 3 -13.36 -1.93 4.76
C ALA A 3 -13.77 -1.57 3.32
N MET A 4 -13.36 -0.39 2.86
CA MET A 4 -13.81 0.23 1.61
C MET A 4 -12.92 -0.13 0.43
N TYR A 5 -11.80 -0.84 0.64
CA TYR A 5 -10.85 -1.17 -0.43
C TYR A 5 -10.44 -2.64 -0.34
N ASP A 6 -10.28 -3.29 -1.49
CA ASP A 6 -9.81 -4.67 -1.59
C ASP A 6 -8.29 -4.74 -1.41
N GLY A 7 -7.83 -4.92 -0.17
CA GLY A 7 -6.42 -5.08 0.17
C GLY A 7 -5.79 -6.31 -0.47
N ASN A 8 -6.57 -7.39 -0.63
CA ASN A 8 -6.10 -8.62 -1.30
C ASN A 8 -5.82 -8.38 -2.79
N LEU A 9 -6.70 -7.64 -3.46
CA LEU A 9 -6.54 -7.34 -4.88
C LEU A 9 -5.37 -6.38 -5.11
N LEU A 10 -5.20 -5.42 -4.20
CA LEU A 10 -4.02 -4.55 -4.15
C LEU A 10 -2.73 -5.35 -3.92
N HIS A 11 -2.72 -6.27 -2.95
CA HIS A 11 -1.57 -7.13 -2.67
C HIS A 11 -1.21 -8.01 -3.87
N SER A 12 -2.20 -8.69 -4.44
CA SER A 12 -2.03 -9.49 -5.65
C SER A 12 -1.49 -8.64 -6.80
N PHE A 13 -1.99 -7.42 -7.01
CA PHE A 13 -1.46 -6.50 -8.02
C PHE A 13 0.00 -6.12 -7.74
N LEU A 14 0.34 -5.80 -6.49
CA LEU A 14 1.69 -5.43 -6.07
C LEU A 14 2.71 -6.58 -6.25
N VAL A 15 2.28 -7.83 -6.05
CA VAL A 15 3.15 -9.01 -6.18
C VAL A 15 3.24 -9.50 -7.63
N ASN A 16 2.16 -9.40 -8.41
CA ASN A 16 2.14 -9.85 -9.81
C ASN A 16 2.70 -8.82 -10.79
N THR A 17 2.70 -7.52 -10.43
CA THR A 17 3.21 -6.46 -11.31
C THR A 17 4.71 -6.25 -11.08
N PRO A 18 5.52 -6.13 -12.16
CA PRO A 18 6.96 -5.91 -12.00
C PRO A 18 7.26 -4.60 -11.29
N GLU A 19 8.18 -4.66 -10.32
CA GLU A 19 8.54 -3.54 -9.43
C GLU A 19 8.93 -2.28 -10.22
N GLY A 20 9.61 -2.42 -11.36
CA GLY A 20 9.99 -1.29 -12.21
C GLY A 20 8.79 -0.54 -12.82
N ALA A 21 7.69 -1.24 -13.13
CA ALA A 21 6.46 -0.62 -13.62
C ALA A 21 5.68 0.00 -12.45
N LEU A 22 5.53 -0.71 -11.34
CA LEU A 22 4.90 -0.19 -10.12
C LEU A 22 5.60 1.05 -9.62
N ARG A 23 6.93 1.07 -9.65
CA ARG A 23 7.75 2.21 -9.24
C ARG A 23 7.44 3.44 -10.10
N LYS A 24 7.39 3.30 -11.43
CA LYS A 24 7.04 4.40 -12.33
C LYS A 24 5.59 4.85 -12.20
N MET A 25 4.71 3.93 -11.83
CA MET A 25 3.29 4.21 -11.62
C MET A 25 3.09 4.95 -10.30
N LEU A 26 3.47 4.34 -9.18
CA LEU A 26 3.19 4.82 -7.82
C LEU A 26 4.10 5.96 -7.36
N ILE A 27 5.34 6.07 -7.85
CA ILE A 27 6.20 7.22 -7.51
C ILE A 27 5.67 8.44 -8.27
N SER A 28 4.79 9.18 -7.59
CA SER A 28 4.21 10.42 -8.09
C SER A 28 4.12 11.44 -6.94
N GLY A 29 4.68 12.64 -7.17
CA GLY A 29 4.67 13.76 -6.22
C GLY A 29 5.24 13.40 -4.84
N PRO A 30 4.42 13.37 -3.76
CA PRO A 30 4.87 13.10 -2.40
C PRO A 30 5.20 11.62 -2.12
N PHE A 31 4.76 10.70 -2.98
CA PHE A 31 5.09 9.28 -2.83
C PHE A 31 6.46 8.99 -3.45
N THR A 32 7.47 8.90 -2.59
CA THR A 32 8.87 8.71 -3.01
C THR A 32 9.28 7.23 -3.05
N ASP A 33 10.48 6.99 -3.56
CA ASP A 33 11.09 5.65 -3.59
C ASP A 33 11.14 4.95 -2.22
N VAL A 34 11.31 5.71 -1.15
CA VAL A 34 11.34 5.15 0.21
C VAL A 34 9.97 4.57 0.59
N HIS A 35 8.89 5.24 0.20
CA HIS A 35 7.52 4.74 0.40
C HIS A 35 7.30 3.47 -0.43
N PHE A 36 7.74 3.47 -1.70
CA PHE A 36 7.62 2.30 -2.56
C PHE A 36 8.37 1.08 -1.98
N ASN A 37 9.61 1.27 -1.50
CA ASN A 37 10.37 0.20 -0.86
C ASN A 37 9.69 -0.33 0.42
N MET A 38 9.08 0.54 1.22
CA MET A 38 8.28 0.11 2.39
C MET A 38 7.06 -0.71 1.97
N LEU A 39 6.33 -0.25 0.95
CA LEU A 39 5.15 -0.95 0.43
C LEU A 39 5.51 -2.36 -0.07
N MET A 40 6.62 -2.48 -0.80
CA MET A 40 7.11 -3.77 -1.28
C MET A 40 7.54 -4.69 -0.14
N LYS A 41 8.13 -4.17 0.94
CA LYS A 41 8.42 -4.96 2.15
C LYS A 41 7.15 -5.54 2.76
N PHE A 42 6.05 -4.79 2.79
CA PHE A 42 4.76 -5.27 3.30
C PHE A 42 4.13 -6.29 2.37
N ALA A 43 4.13 -6.03 1.07
CA ALA A 43 3.63 -6.98 0.08
C ALA A 43 4.39 -8.32 0.15
N ARG A 44 5.70 -8.30 0.40
CA ARG A 44 6.51 -9.51 0.57
C ARG A 44 6.35 -10.19 1.93
N ALA A 45 5.88 -9.49 2.96
CA ALA A 45 5.67 -10.07 4.29
C ALA A 45 4.52 -11.08 4.29
N GLY A 46 3.52 -10.86 3.44
CA GLY A 46 2.40 -11.77 3.23
C GLY A 46 1.10 -11.01 2.99
N GLU A 47 0.18 -11.62 2.25
CA GLU A 47 -1.12 -11.02 1.91
C GLU A 47 -1.93 -10.67 3.17
N ASN A 48 -2.06 -11.64 4.08
CA ASN A 48 -2.86 -11.50 5.29
C ASN A 48 -2.33 -10.39 6.20
N ASP A 49 -1.01 -10.34 6.37
CA ASP A 49 -0.31 -9.34 7.18
C ASP A 49 -0.44 -7.95 6.53
N PHE A 50 -0.23 -7.85 5.22
CA PHE A 50 -0.43 -6.63 4.44
C PHE A 50 -1.85 -6.09 4.61
N CYS A 51 -2.86 -6.93 4.38
CA CYS A 51 -4.26 -6.56 4.51
C CYS A 51 -4.58 -6.08 5.92
N LEU A 52 -4.18 -6.84 6.94
CA LEU A 52 -4.44 -6.49 8.34
C LEU A 52 -3.83 -5.12 8.70
N HIS A 53 -2.58 -4.87 8.29
CA HIS A 53 -1.91 -3.60 8.53
C HIS A 53 -2.50 -2.45 7.71
N PHE A 54 -2.87 -2.70 6.45
CA PHE A 54 -3.55 -1.74 5.59
C PHE A 54 -4.90 -1.30 6.16
N TYR A 55 -5.73 -2.25 6.63
CA TYR A 55 -7.04 -1.94 7.20
C TYR A 55 -6.94 -1.29 8.58
N ALA A 56 -5.99 -1.73 9.41
CA ALA A 56 -5.81 -1.18 10.74
C ALA A 56 -5.02 0.14 10.74
N GLY A 57 -4.41 0.54 9.61
CA GLY A 57 -3.47 1.66 9.55
C GLY A 57 -2.23 1.43 10.43
N THR A 58 -1.90 0.16 10.71
CA THR A 58 -0.77 -0.22 11.55
C THR A 58 0.42 -0.61 10.71
N PHE A 59 1.54 -0.97 11.34
CA PHE A 59 2.76 -1.33 10.63
C PHE A 59 3.25 -2.68 11.16
N PRO A 60 3.68 -3.60 10.27
CA PRO A 60 4.24 -4.87 10.72
C PRO A 60 5.52 -4.66 11.52
N LYS A 61 5.90 -5.66 12.32
CA LYS A 61 7.18 -5.62 13.06
C LYS A 61 8.35 -5.96 12.12
N LEU A 62 8.60 -5.09 11.16
CA LEU A 62 9.75 -5.17 10.25
C LEU A 62 10.89 -4.25 10.70
N LYS A 63 12.09 -4.51 10.18
CA LYS A 63 13.24 -3.63 10.39
C LYS A 63 13.12 -2.41 9.48
N TYR A 64 12.78 -1.27 10.07
CA TYR A 64 12.69 0.02 9.41
C TYR A 64 13.98 0.82 9.62
N ASN A 65 14.42 1.51 8.59
CA ASN A 65 15.49 2.50 8.70
C ASN A 65 14.94 3.81 9.26
N ALA A 66 15.82 4.69 9.74
CA ALA A 66 15.45 6.00 10.28
C ALA A 66 14.56 6.82 9.32
N LYS A 67 14.85 6.77 8.01
CA LYS A 67 14.06 7.44 6.96
C LYS A 67 12.64 6.86 6.84
N GLU A 68 12.49 5.55 6.98
CA GLU A 68 11.19 4.87 6.90
C GLU A 68 10.33 5.17 8.13
N ILE A 69 10.97 5.27 9.31
CA ILE A 69 10.29 5.58 10.59
C ILE A 69 9.64 6.96 10.54
N VAL A 70 10.37 7.97 10.06
CA VAL A 70 9.84 9.34 9.93
C VAL A 70 8.67 9.41 8.95
N LEU A 71 8.66 8.58 7.91
CA LEU A 71 7.61 8.56 6.90
C LEU A 71 6.35 7.81 7.34
N LYS A 72 6.42 6.96 8.38
CA LYS A 72 5.26 6.17 8.84
C LYS A 72 4.05 7.04 9.16
N GLU A 73 4.24 8.23 9.73
CA GLU A 73 3.14 9.13 10.11
C GLU A 73 2.26 9.54 8.91
N HIS A 74 2.86 9.67 7.73
CA HIS A 74 2.17 10.08 6.50
C HIS A 74 2.05 8.96 5.46
N PHE A 75 2.73 7.83 5.66
CA PHE A 75 2.84 6.74 4.69
C PHE A 75 1.47 6.26 4.22
N TRP A 76 0.56 5.91 5.13
CA TRP A 76 -0.75 5.39 4.77
C TRP A 76 -1.59 6.40 4.00
N GLY A 77 -1.57 7.67 4.41
CA GLY A 77 -2.28 8.74 3.71
C GLY A 77 -1.75 8.94 2.28
N LEU A 78 -0.43 8.96 2.12
CA LEU A 78 0.20 9.09 0.81
C LEU A 78 0.01 7.84 -0.07
N CYS A 79 0.05 6.65 0.53
CA CYS A 79 -0.16 5.38 -0.16
C CYS A 79 -1.60 5.28 -0.67
N VAL A 80 -2.59 5.54 0.18
CA VAL A 80 -4.00 5.56 -0.22
C VAL A 80 -4.24 6.60 -1.30
N ASN A 81 -3.67 7.81 -1.16
CA ASN A 81 -3.82 8.85 -2.17
C ASN A 81 -3.20 8.45 -3.53
N ALA A 82 -1.97 7.93 -3.55
CA ALA A 82 -1.32 7.47 -4.77
C ALA A 82 -2.13 6.34 -5.43
N LEU A 83 -2.54 5.33 -4.66
CA LEU A 83 -3.34 4.23 -5.18
C LEU A 83 -4.71 4.67 -5.69
N ASN A 84 -5.33 5.67 -5.07
CA ASN A 84 -6.58 6.28 -5.53
C ASN A 84 -6.38 7.06 -6.84
N GLN A 85 -5.31 7.86 -6.96
CA GLN A 85 -4.98 8.60 -8.18
C GLN A 85 -4.76 7.69 -9.40
N HIS A 86 -4.26 6.48 -9.17
CA HIS A 86 -4.07 5.49 -10.22
C HIS A 86 -5.29 4.59 -10.46
N GLY A 87 -6.38 4.77 -9.72
CA GLY A 87 -7.58 3.91 -9.81
C GLY A 87 -7.33 2.47 -9.34
N LEU A 88 -6.25 2.23 -8.60
CA LEU A 88 -5.90 0.90 -8.08
C LEU A 88 -6.71 0.55 -6.83
N LEU A 89 -7.18 1.56 -6.11
CA LEU A 89 -8.18 1.37 -5.07
C LEU A 89 -9.55 1.24 -5.71
N SER A 90 -9.92 0.00 -6.03
CA SER A 90 -11.34 -0.30 -6.23
C SER A 90 -12.05 -0.17 -4.89
N PRO A 91 -13.15 0.61 -4.81
CA PRO A 91 -14.02 0.50 -3.67
C PRO A 91 -14.44 -0.97 -3.59
N ALA A 92 -14.14 -1.64 -2.48
CA ALA A 92 -14.60 -3.00 -2.23
C ALA A 92 -16.09 -2.98 -2.46
N GLN A 93 -16.54 -3.54 -3.60
CA GLN A 93 -17.92 -3.42 -4.02
C GLN A 93 -18.75 -3.95 -2.85
N LYS A 94 -19.48 -3.05 -2.18
CA LYS A 94 -20.72 -3.49 -1.56
C LYS A 94 -21.46 -4.14 -2.70
N ILE A 95 -21.64 -5.45 -2.58
CA ILE A 95 -22.58 -6.25 -3.36
C ILE A 95 -23.82 -5.36 -3.53
N ALA A 96 -24.03 -4.84 -4.74
CA ALA A 96 -25.28 -4.25 -5.10
C ALA A 96 -26.25 -5.42 -5.20
N ALA A 97 -27.01 -5.64 -4.13
CA ALA A 97 -28.21 -6.45 -4.13
C ALA A 97 -29.33 -5.70 -4.85
#